data_AF-A0A429C790-F1
#
_entry.id   AF-A0A429C790-F1
#
_cell.length_a   1.000
_cell.length_b   1.000
_cell.length_c   1.000
_cell.angle_alpha   90.00
_cell.angle_beta   90.00
_cell.angle_gamma   90.00
#
_symmetry.space_group_name_H-M   'P 1'
#
loop_
_entity.id
_entity.type
_entity.pdbx_description
1 polymer ?
#
loop_
_entity_poly.entity_id
_entity_poly.type
_entity_poly.pdbx_seq_one_letter_code
_entity_poly.pdbx_strand_id
1 'polypeptide(L)' 'MPGTDPRPYLTDAKYPCGRDELLRAAAAAGAGDDVLGPLGTLPARDYADGDGVWEAIRSYNGAPIHDTAKEAP' A
#
# COMPACT_ATOMS: atom_id res chain seq x y z
N MET A 1 -7.25 -10.72 7.21
CA MET A 1 -7.89 -9.44 7.54
C MET A 1 -7.45 -8.44 6.49
N PRO A 2 -8.32 -7.55 5.98
CA PRO A 2 -7.82 -6.40 5.22
C PRO A 2 -6.80 -5.69 6.12
N GLY A 3 -5.64 -5.33 5.57
CA GLY A 3 -4.56 -4.71 6.35
C GLY A 3 -5.01 -3.43 7.05
N THR A 4 -4.18 -2.91 7.95
CA THR A 4 -4.45 -1.64 8.64
C THR A 4 -4.68 -0.52 7.63
N ASP A 5 -5.69 0.32 7.87
CA ASP A 5 -6.01 1.46 7.01
C ASP A 5 -4.85 2.48 7.03
N PRO A 6 -4.19 2.78 5.90
CA PRO A 6 -3.05 3.69 5.86
C PRO A 6 -3.47 5.17 5.91
N ARG A 7 -4.71 5.50 5.53
CA ARG A 7 -5.23 6.87 5.39
C ARG A 7 -4.96 7.76 6.61
N PRO A 8 -5.17 7.32 7.88
CA PRO A 8 -4.82 8.13 9.05
C PRO A 8 -3.33 8.48 9.19
N TYR A 9 -2.43 7.72 8.57
CA TYR A 9 -0.98 7.95 8.59
C TYR A 9 -0.49 8.79 7.40
N LEU A 10 -1.36 9.08 6.43
CA LEU A 10 -1.04 9.81 5.21
C LEU A 10 -1.54 11.25 5.22
N THR A 11 -1.83 11.80 6.40
CA THR A 11 -2.37 13.16 6.57
C THR A 11 -1.40 14.25 6.14
N ASP A 12 -0.08 14.00 6.21
CA ASP A 12 0.97 14.93 5.77
C ASP A 12 1.34 14.75 4.29
N ALA A 13 0.87 13.67 3.64
CA ALA A 13 1.19 13.40 2.24
C ALA A 13 0.55 14.45 1.31
N LYS A 14 1.36 15.02 0.41
CA LYS A 14 0.90 16.03 -0.55
C LYS A 14 0.52 15.40 -1.88
N TYR A 15 -0.76 15.20 -2.11
CA TYR A 15 -1.25 14.61 -3.34
C TYR A 15 -1.29 15.60 -4.52
N PRO A 16 -1.10 15.13 -5.77
CA PRO A 16 -0.73 13.76 -6.13
C PRO A 16 0.72 13.42 -5.74
N CYS A 17 0.94 12.21 -5.23
CA CYS A 17 2.27 11.76 -4.81
C CYS A 17 2.55 10.29 -5.13
N GLY A 18 3.84 9.97 -5.27
CA GLY A 18 4.32 8.61 -5.49
C GLY A 18 4.43 7.79 -4.21
N ARG A 19 4.67 6.48 -4.38
CA ARG A 19 4.86 5.52 -3.29
C ARG A 19 5.88 5.95 -2.24
N ASP A 20 7.03 6.49 -2.66
CA ASP A 20 8.10 6.90 -1.74
C ASP A 20 7.64 8.01 -0.77
N GLU A 21 6.81 8.94 -1.25
CA GLU A 21 6.25 10.00 -0.40
C GLU A 21 5.19 9.42 0.55
N LEU A 22 4.39 8.45 0.11
CA LEU A 22 3.45 7.75 0.98
C LEU A 22 4.17 6.99 2.11
N LEU A 23 5.27 6.29 1.78
CA LEU A 23 6.10 5.59 2.76
C LEU A 23 6.73 6.56 3.75
N ARG A 24 7.25 7.70 3.25
CA ARG A 24 7.81 8.76 4.10
C ARG A 24 6.75 9.33 5.03
N ALA A 25 5.57 9.70 4.52
CA ALA A 25 4.49 10.29 5.31
C ALA A 25 4.00 9.31 6.38
N ALA A 26 3.77 8.04 6.01
CA ALA A 26 3.37 7.01 6.94
C ALA A 26 4.44 6.76 8.01
N ALA A 27 5.72 6.67 7.65
CA ALA A 27 6.81 6.50 8.61
C ALA A 27 6.94 7.72 9.56
N ALA A 28 6.79 8.95 9.03
CA ALA A 28 6.80 10.17 9.83
C ALA A 28 5.61 10.24 10.82
N ALA A 29 4.46 9.68 10.44
CA ALA A 29 3.30 9.52 11.30
C ALA A 29 3.43 8.36 12.31
N GLY A 30 4.53 7.61 12.29
CA GLY A 30 4.78 6.47 13.20
C GLY A 30 4.05 5.20 12.79
N ALA A 31 3.72 5.02 11.50
CA ALA A 31 3.11 3.80 11.01
C ALA A 31 4.04 2.59 11.15
N GLY A 32 3.47 1.45 11.55
CA GLY A 32 4.18 0.18 11.67
C GLY A 32 4.25 -0.59 10.34
N ASP A 33 4.88 -1.77 10.39
CA ASP A 33 5.06 -2.66 9.23
C ASP A 33 3.72 -3.09 8.61
N ASP A 34 2.66 -3.20 9.43
CA ASP A 34 1.29 -3.48 8.97
C ASP A 34 0.74 -2.45 7.95
N VAL A 35 1.30 -1.23 7.94
CA VAL A 35 0.95 -0.15 7.02
C VAL A 35 2.05 0.06 5.98
N LEU A 36 3.31 0.09 6.41
CA LEU A 36 4.47 0.31 5.54
C LEU A 36 4.69 -0.84 4.57
N GLY A 37 4.47 -2.09 4.99
CA GLY A 37 4.59 -3.28 4.16
C GLY A 37 3.67 -3.21 2.94
N PRO A 38 2.33 -3.11 3.11
CA PRO A 38 1.41 -2.95 2.00
C PRO A 38 1.71 -1.74 1.12
N LEU A 39 2.03 -0.59 1.70
CA LEU A 39 2.44 0.61 0.94
C LEU A 39 3.70 0.35 0.10
N GLY A 40 4.66 -0.43 0.61
CA GLY A 40 5.88 -0.79 -0.10
C GLY A 40 5.63 -1.70 -1.31
N THR A 41 4.57 -2.52 -1.27
CA THR A 41 4.20 -3.40 -2.39
C THR A 41 3.50 -2.68 -3.54
N LEU A 42 3.04 -1.44 -3.32
CA LEU A 42 2.36 -0.66 -4.33
C LEU A 42 3.27 -0.37 -5.54
N PRO A 43 2.69 -0.22 -6.75
CA PRO A 43 3.43 0.21 -7.91
C PRO A 43 3.94 1.64 -7.76
N ALA A 44 5.09 1.94 -8.37
CA ALA A 44 5.60 3.30 -8.48
C ALA A 44 4.75 4.10 -9.49
N ARG A 45 3.66 4.67 -8.99
CA ARG A 45 2.76 5.57 -9.72
C ARG A 45 2.33 6.71 -8.81
N ASP A 46 1.81 7.77 -9.40
CA ASP A 46 1.19 8.85 -8.64
C ASP A 46 -0.22 8.45 -8.19
N TYR A 47 -0.47 8.64 -6.91
CA TYR A 47 -1.77 8.47 -6.27
C TYR A 47 -2.42 9.82 -6.12
N ALA A 48 -3.71 9.92 -6.45
CA ALA A 48 -4.44 11.19 -6.42
C ALA A 48 -4.88 11.61 -5.01
N ASP A 49 -5.05 10.65 -4.11
CA ASP A 49 -5.56 10.84 -2.75
C ASP A 49 -5.41 9.54 -1.94
N GLY A 50 -5.65 9.61 -0.63
CA GLY A 50 -5.54 8.47 0.28
C GLY A 50 -6.56 7.37 0.03
N ASP A 51 -7.71 7.66 -0.58
CA ASP A 51 -8.69 6.63 -0.94
C ASP A 51 -8.19 5.81 -2.13
N GLY A 52 -7.62 6.47 -3.14
CA GLY A 52 -6.93 5.80 -4.24
C GLY A 52 -5.76 4.91 -3.80
N VAL A 53 -5.08 5.28 -2.71
CA VAL A 53 -4.06 4.43 -2.07
C VAL A 53 -4.69 3.21 -1.41
N TRP A 54 -5.77 3.41 -0.64
CA TRP A 54 -6.49 2.31 0.02
C TRP A 54 -7.06 1.30 -0.97
N GLU A 55 -7.67 1.77 -2.07
CA GLU A 55 -8.15 0.91 -3.15
C GLU A 55 -7.03 0.10 -3.80
N ALA A 56 -5.87 0.71 -3.98
CA ALA A 56 -4.71 0.02 -4.51
C ALA A 56 -4.23 -1.07 -3.56
N ILE A 57 -4.13 -0.79 -2.26
CA ILE A 57 -3.76 -1.81 -1.28
C ILE A 57 -4.77 -2.95 -1.25
N ARG A 58 -6.07 -2.65 -1.27
CA ARG A 58 -7.12 -3.68 -1.32
C ARG A 58 -7.04 -4.54 -2.59
N SER A 59 -6.72 -3.93 -3.73
CA SER A 59 -6.54 -4.66 -4.99
C SER A 59 -5.26 -5.52 -5.00
N TYR A 60 -4.14 -5.00 -4.48
CA TYR A 60 -2.85 -5.70 -4.50
C TYR A 60 -2.74 -6.78 -3.40
N ASN A 61 -3.32 -6.54 -2.23
CA ASN A 61 -3.34 -7.49 -1.11
C ASN A 61 -4.48 -8.54 -1.25
N GLY A 62 -5.39 -8.33 -2.19
CA GLY A 62 -6.46 -9.25 -2.56
C GLY A 62 -6.14 -10.12 -3.79
N ALA A 63 -5.06 -9.83 -4.51
CA ALA A 63 -4.55 -10.75 -5.51
C ALA A 63 -4.01 -11.98 -4.77
N PRO A 64 -4.55 -13.19 -5.01
CA PRO A 64 -3.90 -14.39 -4.50
C PRO A 64 -2.48 -14.33 -5.06
N ILE A 65 -1.48 -14.33 -4.19
CA ILE A 65 -0.21 -14.93 -4.55
C ILE A 65 -0.57 -16.31 -5.08
N HIS A 66 -0.62 -16.43 -6.41
CA HIS A 66 -0.95 -17.68 -7.04
C HIS A 66 0.10 -18.66 -6.56
N ASP A 67 -0.33 -19.57 -5.69
CA ASP A 67 0.16 -20.93 -5.65
C ASP A 67 0.02 -21.46 -7.08
N THR A 68 1.02 -21.17 -7.91
CA THR A 68 1.32 -21.95 -9.10
C THR A 68 2.47 -22.85 -8.68
N ALA A 69 2.23 -23.68 -7.66
CA ALA A 69 3.03 -24.86 -7.42
C ALA A 69 2.76 -25.80 -8.61
N LYS A 70 3.49 -25.51 -9.68
CA LYS A 70 3.92 -26.39 -10.78
C LYS A 70 3.20 -27.76 -10.79
N GLU A 71 2.19 -27.88 -11.65
CA GLU A 71 1.83 -29.18 -12.21
C GLU A 71 3.09 -29.84 -12.76
N ALA A 72 3.35 -31.08 -12.32
CA ALA A 72 4.27 -32.01 -12.96
C ALA A 72 3.81 -33.45 -12.62
N PRO A 73 4.06 -34.40 -13.54
CA PRO A 73 3.06 -35.31 -14.12
C PRO A 73 2.73 -36.57 -13.31
#